data_AF-A0A1W9V5E6-F1
#
_entry.id   AF-A0A1W9V5E6-F1
#
_cell.length_a   1.000
_cell.length_b   1.000
_cell.length_c   1.000
_cell.angle_alpha   90.00
_cell.angle_beta   90.00
_cell.angle_gamma   90.00
#
_symmetry.space_group_name_H-M   'P 1'
#
loop_
_entity.id
_entity.type
_entity.pdbx_description
1 polymer ?
#
loop_
_entity_poly.entity_id
_entity_poly.type
_entity_poly.pdbx_seq_one_letter_code
_entity_poly.pdbx_strand_id
1 'polypeptide(L)'
;MNKARELIQESALGKILSFHSHWGEYLPNWHPWEDYRKSYAARADLGGGVIATLTHPIDYIRYLLGDIEEIKAFSGRVSPLELSGVEDVGEIGIKLKSGAIGGIHVNYFQRPPSHRLEIVGTKGTLRWDNADGSLHLDSMPDKFGTWTADPANPIKESFSLPDDFERNHLFVEQMKHFLDVAQGITEPICSLEDGVRAVELVLAAKR
;
A
#
# COMPACT_ATOMS: atom_id res chain seq x y z
N MET A 1 -6.94 -6.55 0.24
CA MET A 1 -7.18 -5.28 0.95
C MET A 1 -8.61 -5.11 1.49
N ASN A 2 -9.66 -5.59 0.82
CA ASN A 2 -11.04 -5.45 1.35
C ASN A 2 -11.24 -6.06 2.75
N LYS A 3 -10.73 -7.28 3.00
CA LYS A 3 -10.79 -7.88 4.35
C LYS A 3 -10.04 -7.05 5.40
N ALA A 4 -8.92 -6.43 5.05
CA ALA A 4 -8.21 -5.52 5.94
C ALA A 4 -9.06 -4.29 6.29
N ARG A 5 -9.73 -3.70 5.29
CA ARG A 5 -10.64 -2.56 5.49
C ARG A 5 -11.81 -2.93 6.41
N GLU A 6 -12.42 -4.09 6.19
CA GLU A 6 -13.50 -4.63 7.03
C GLU A 6 -13.07 -4.71 8.50
N LEU A 7 -11.95 -5.39 8.79
CA LEU A 7 -11.42 -5.52 10.15
C LEU A 7 -11.11 -4.16 10.81
N ILE A 8 -10.59 -3.21 10.02
CA ILE A 8 -10.32 -1.85 10.51
C ILE A 8 -11.63 -1.12 10.84
N GLN A 9 -12.64 -1.21 9.98
CA GLN A 9 -13.96 -0.60 10.19
C GLN A 9 -14.70 -1.21 11.39
N GLU A 10 -14.52 -2.51 11.63
CA GLU A 10 -15.01 -3.23 12.81
C GLU A 10 -14.20 -2.93 14.08
N SER A 11 -13.21 -2.03 14.01
CA SER A 11 -12.37 -1.62 15.13
C SER A 11 -11.56 -2.77 15.76
N ALA A 12 -11.20 -3.78 14.96
CA ALA A 12 -10.38 -4.92 15.40
C ALA A 12 -9.01 -4.46 15.96
N LEU A 13 -8.43 -3.40 15.36
CA LEU A 13 -7.17 -2.81 15.82
C LEU A 13 -7.34 -1.68 16.85
N GLY A 14 -8.58 -1.28 17.15
CA GLY A 14 -8.87 -0.09 17.96
C GLY A 14 -8.35 1.19 17.28
N LYS A 15 -7.73 2.10 18.06
CA LYS A 15 -7.13 3.31 17.48
C LYS A 15 -5.84 2.95 16.74
N ILE A 16 -5.77 3.27 15.46
CA ILE A 16 -4.54 3.13 14.66
C ILE A 16 -3.50 4.14 15.13
N LEU A 17 -2.27 3.68 15.33
CA LEU A 17 -1.14 4.46 15.82
C LEU A 17 -0.09 4.67 14.75
N SER A 18 0.25 3.60 14.03
CA SER A 18 1.24 3.65 12.96
C SER A 18 0.96 2.63 11.87
N PHE A 19 1.64 2.82 10.74
CA PHE A 19 1.67 1.87 9.65
C PHE A 19 3.03 1.93 8.95
N HIS A 20 3.38 0.85 8.28
CA HIS A 20 4.55 0.78 7.44
C HIS A 20 4.24 -0.06 6.20
N SER A 21 4.51 0.51 5.03
CA SER A 21 4.45 -0.22 3.76
C SER A 21 5.85 -0.35 3.18
N HIS A 22 6.16 -1.52 2.66
CA HIS A 22 7.36 -1.77 1.88
C HIS A 22 6.93 -2.30 0.52
N TRP A 23 7.40 -1.69 -0.57
CA TRP A 23 7.22 -2.19 -1.92
C TRP A 23 8.51 -2.04 -2.73
N GLY A 24 9.30 -3.11 -2.76
CA GLY A 24 10.52 -3.16 -3.56
C GLY A 24 10.41 -4.22 -4.64
N GLU A 25 10.69 -3.82 -5.87
CA GLU A 25 10.76 -4.72 -7.02
C GLU A 25 12.01 -4.45 -7.84
N TYR A 26 12.28 -5.32 -8.82
CA TYR A 26 13.36 -5.09 -9.77
C TYR A 26 12.80 -4.70 -11.13
N LEU A 27 12.86 -3.39 -11.42
CA LEU A 27 12.26 -2.78 -12.63
C LEU A 27 12.63 -3.53 -13.93
N PRO A 28 13.89 -3.96 -14.16
CA PRO A 28 14.23 -4.69 -15.38
C PRO A 28 13.57 -6.06 -15.54
N ASN A 29 13.05 -6.65 -14.46
CA ASN A 29 12.32 -7.92 -14.52
C ASN A 29 10.80 -7.74 -14.69
N TRP A 30 10.26 -6.51 -14.73
CA TRP A 30 8.82 -6.31 -14.91
C TRP A 30 8.36 -6.76 -16.30
N HIS A 31 9.12 -6.38 -17.33
CA HIS A 31 8.89 -6.76 -18.72
C HIS A 31 10.20 -7.36 -19.27
N PRO A 32 10.56 -8.61 -18.92
CA PRO A 32 11.87 -9.19 -19.27
C PRO A 32 12.15 -9.26 -20.78
N TRP A 33 11.11 -9.13 -21.61
CA TRP A 33 11.19 -9.12 -23.06
C TRP A 33 11.48 -7.73 -23.66
N GLU A 34 11.55 -6.68 -22.84
CA GLU A 34 11.77 -5.29 -23.25
C GLU A 34 12.92 -4.63 -22.48
N ASP A 35 13.54 -3.64 -23.11
CA ASP A 35 14.54 -2.80 -22.45
C ASP A 35 13.84 -1.83 -21.48
N TYR A 36 14.01 -2.06 -20.17
CA TYR A 36 13.39 -1.26 -19.12
C TYR A 36 13.68 0.25 -19.24
N ARG A 37 14.82 0.63 -19.84
CA ARG A 37 15.20 2.04 -20.04
C ARG A 37 14.23 2.78 -20.96
N LYS A 38 13.49 2.04 -21.78
CA LYS A 38 12.46 2.59 -22.69
C LYS A 38 11.07 2.65 -22.06
N SER A 39 10.86 1.95 -20.94
CA SER A 39 9.59 1.94 -20.19
C SER A 39 9.27 3.33 -19.65
N TYR A 40 7.97 3.64 -19.52
CA TYR A 40 7.50 4.89 -18.92
C TYR A 40 8.04 5.05 -17.49
N ALA A 41 8.14 3.94 -16.73
CA ALA A 41 8.58 3.92 -15.35
C ALA A 41 10.00 4.47 -15.15
N ALA A 42 10.85 4.37 -16.19
CA ALA A 42 12.25 4.80 -16.17
C ALA A 42 12.46 6.23 -16.72
N ARG A 43 11.38 6.94 -17.07
CA ARG A 43 11.44 8.15 -17.91
C ARG A 43 10.63 9.31 -17.35
N ALA A 44 11.30 10.44 -17.11
CA ALA A 44 10.66 11.64 -16.57
C ALA A 44 9.68 12.28 -17.55
N ASP A 45 9.99 12.24 -18.85
CA ASP A 45 9.16 12.79 -19.91
C ASP A 45 7.83 12.05 -20.10
N LEU A 46 7.70 10.85 -19.51
CA LEU A 46 6.48 10.05 -19.48
C LEU A 46 5.83 9.98 -18.08
N GLY A 47 6.31 10.80 -17.12
CA GLY A 47 5.77 10.84 -15.76
C GLY A 47 6.22 9.69 -14.85
N GLY A 48 7.33 9.02 -15.19
CA GLY A 48 7.87 7.90 -14.42
C GLY A 48 8.50 8.27 -13.07
N GLY A 49 9.30 7.33 -12.57
CA GLY A 49 9.91 7.36 -11.25
C GLY A 49 9.16 6.51 -10.23
N VAL A 50 9.91 5.98 -9.26
CA VAL A 50 9.37 4.92 -8.39
C VAL A 50 8.17 5.37 -7.58
N ILE A 51 8.13 6.62 -7.13
CA ILE A 51 7.00 7.13 -6.31
C ILE A 51 5.73 7.24 -7.16
N ALA A 52 5.85 7.68 -8.41
CA ALA A 52 4.71 7.82 -9.31
C ALA A 52 4.22 6.47 -9.85
N THR A 53 5.14 5.56 -10.08
CA THR A 53 4.85 4.25 -10.69
C THR A 53 4.33 3.25 -9.67
N LEU A 54 4.96 3.18 -8.49
CA LEU A 54 4.54 2.34 -7.37
C LEU A 54 3.62 3.13 -6.42
N THR A 55 2.62 3.82 -6.97
CA THR A 55 1.69 4.68 -6.21
C THR A 55 0.75 3.90 -5.29
N HIS A 56 0.55 2.59 -5.54
CA HIS A 56 -0.42 1.75 -4.85
C HIS A 56 -0.41 1.87 -3.31
N PRO A 57 0.74 1.90 -2.61
CA PRO A 57 0.78 2.13 -1.17
C PRO A 57 0.16 3.44 -0.70
N ILE A 58 0.37 4.54 -1.42
CA ILE A 58 -0.21 5.83 -1.06
C ILE A 58 -1.74 5.74 -1.14
N ASP A 59 -2.23 5.10 -2.21
CA ASP A 59 -3.66 4.94 -2.44
C ASP A 59 -4.32 3.99 -1.42
N TYR A 60 -3.77 2.79 -1.21
CA TYR A 60 -4.40 1.86 -0.27
C TYR A 60 -4.25 2.31 1.19
N ILE A 61 -3.22 3.08 1.57
CA ILE A 61 -3.15 3.66 2.91
C ILE A 61 -4.30 4.63 3.14
N ARG A 62 -4.64 5.45 2.14
CA ARG A 62 -5.84 6.29 2.21
C ARG A 62 -7.13 5.49 2.28
N TYR A 63 -7.25 4.48 1.45
CA TYR A 63 -8.42 3.61 1.41
C TYR A 63 -8.67 2.89 2.76
N LEU A 64 -7.59 2.45 3.42
CA LEU A 64 -7.66 1.70 4.66
C LEU A 64 -7.77 2.60 5.90
N LEU A 65 -7.00 3.70 5.94
CA LEU A 65 -6.76 4.47 7.17
C LEU A 65 -7.30 5.90 7.13
N GLY A 66 -7.84 6.33 5.98
CA GLY A 66 -8.39 7.65 5.78
C GLY A 66 -7.38 8.67 5.23
N ASP A 67 -7.81 9.92 5.18
CA ASP A 67 -7.08 10.98 4.50
C ASP A 67 -5.72 11.34 5.13
N ILE A 68 -4.77 11.68 4.25
CA ILE A 68 -3.45 12.18 4.59
C ILE A 68 -3.52 13.70 4.90
N GLU A 69 -2.97 14.09 6.04
CA GLU A 69 -2.79 15.48 6.49
C GLU A 69 -1.46 16.05 5.97
N GLU A 70 -0.36 15.32 6.13
CA GLU A 70 0.98 15.73 5.72
C GLU A 70 1.73 14.56 5.08
N ILE A 71 2.49 14.85 4.03
CA ILE A 71 3.35 13.89 3.33
C ILE A 71 4.68 14.57 2.98
N LYS A 72 5.79 13.86 3.24
CA LYS A 72 7.16 14.28 2.92
C LYS A 72 7.95 13.06 2.48
N ALA A 73 8.89 13.21 1.55
CA ALA A 73 9.73 12.11 1.14
C ALA A 73 11.20 12.49 1.01
N PHE A 74 12.06 11.50 1.25
CA PHE A 74 13.41 11.49 0.72
C PHE A 74 13.43 10.56 -0.49
N SER A 75 13.90 11.05 -1.63
CA SER A 75 13.95 10.26 -2.86
C SER A 75 15.20 10.57 -3.66
N GLY A 76 15.57 9.67 -4.56
CA GLY A 76 16.71 9.86 -5.42
C GLY A 76 16.99 8.65 -6.30
N ARG A 77 18.10 8.72 -7.03
CA ARG A 77 18.66 7.59 -7.76
C ARG A 77 19.91 7.10 -7.02
N VAL A 78 19.81 5.95 -6.35
CA VAL A 78 20.90 5.39 -5.54
C VAL A 78 21.49 4.12 -6.14
N SER A 79 20.82 3.50 -7.10
CA SER A 79 21.28 2.29 -7.76
C SER A 79 22.01 2.60 -9.09
N PRO A 80 22.71 1.61 -9.66
CA PRO A 80 23.29 1.70 -11.00
C PRO A 80 22.28 1.63 -12.16
N LEU A 81 20.97 1.64 -11.90
CA LEU A 81 19.97 1.60 -12.97
C LEU A 81 20.05 2.84 -13.86
N GLU A 82 19.96 2.62 -15.17
CA GLU A 82 19.99 3.67 -16.18
C GLU A 82 18.60 4.29 -16.32
N LEU A 83 18.32 5.29 -15.49
CA LEU A 83 17.04 6.02 -15.49
C LEU A 83 17.19 7.43 -16.04
N SER A 84 16.20 7.87 -16.81
CA SER A 84 16.15 9.17 -17.46
C SER A 84 15.37 10.17 -16.63
N GLY A 85 16.07 10.91 -15.76
CA GLY A 85 15.51 12.03 -15.00
C GLY A 85 14.56 11.65 -13.86
N VAL A 86 14.57 10.40 -13.39
CA VAL A 86 13.66 9.91 -12.34
C VAL A 86 14.40 9.20 -11.21
N GLU A 87 13.72 9.14 -10.06
CA GLU A 87 14.14 8.45 -8.85
C GLU A 87 13.90 6.92 -8.92
N ASP A 88 14.77 6.15 -8.25
CA ASP A 88 14.66 4.68 -8.11
C ASP A 88 14.34 4.22 -6.68
N VAL A 89 14.34 5.15 -5.73
CA VAL A 89 13.94 4.93 -4.34
C VAL A 89 13.15 6.13 -3.80
N GLY A 90 12.16 5.84 -2.96
CA GLY A 90 11.44 6.81 -2.15
C GLY A 90 11.21 6.28 -0.74
N GLU A 91 11.55 7.08 0.26
CA GLU A 91 11.20 6.89 1.66
C GLU A 91 10.22 8.00 2.05
N ILE A 92 8.95 7.65 2.24
CA ILE A 92 7.84 8.60 2.32
C ILE A 92 7.26 8.57 3.73
N GLY A 93 7.39 9.66 4.47
CA GLY A 93 6.73 9.86 5.76
C GLY A 93 5.34 10.47 5.59
N ILE A 94 4.35 9.92 6.31
CA ILE A 94 2.95 10.32 6.23
C ILE A 94 2.37 10.53 7.63
N LYS A 95 1.64 11.64 7.79
CA LYS A 95 0.74 11.89 8.92
C LYS A 95 -0.70 11.89 8.42
N LEU A 96 -1.55 11.05 9.01
CA LEU A 96 -2.98 10.99 8.69
C LEU A 96 -3.77 12.01 9.51
N LYS A 97 -4.93 12.43 9.00
CA LYS A 97 -5.87 13.30 9.75
C LYS A 97 -6.33 12.68 11.08
N SER A 98 -6.27 11.36 11.22
CA SER A 98 -6.54 10.63 12.47
C SER A 98 -5.45 10.81 13.54
N GLY A 99 -4.30 11.36 13.16
CA GLY A 99 -3.11 11.53 14.00
C GLY A 99 -2.14 10.34 13.97
N ALA A 100 -2.46 9.26 13.26
CA ALA A 100 -1.52 8.16 13.04
C ALA A 100 -0.36 8.60 12.13
N ILE A 101 0.83 8.09 12.40
CA ILE A 101 2.06 8.41 11.66
C ILE A 101 2.66 7.12 11.11
N GLY A 102 3.04 7.12 9.83
CA GLY A 102 3.59 5.95 9.18
C GLY A 102 4.52 6.28 8.04
N GLY A 103 5.04 5.22 7.42
CA GLY A 103 6.02 5.30 6.35
C GLY A 103 5.67 4.39 5.17
N ILE A 104 6.13 4.78 3.99
CA ILE A 104 6.09 3.97 2.78
C ILE A 104 7.49 3.97 2.17
N HIS A 105 8.07 2.79 2.04
CA HIS A 105 9.29 2.55 1.30
C HIS A 105 8.97 1.98 -0.09
N VAL A 106 9.50 2.59 -1.14
CA VAL A 106 9.40 2.09 -2.52
C VAL A 106 10.76 2.06 -3.21
N ASN A 107 11.07 1.01 -3.98
CA ASN A 107 12.31 0.96 -4.78
C ASN A 107 12.21 0.07 -6.05
N TYR A 108 13.11 0.32 -7.01
CA TYR A 108 13.23 -0.39 -8.30
C TYR A 108 14.38 -1.40 -8.40
N PHE A 109 15.19 -1.58 -7.35
CA PHE A 109 16.41 -2.38 -7.42
C PHE A 109 16.34 -3.67 -6.58
N GLN A 110 15.27 -3.87 -5.82
CA GLN A 110 15.21 -4.95 -4.84
C GLN A 110 14.99 -6.32 -5.46
N ARG A 111 15.83 -7.27 -5.00
CA ARG A 111 15.76 -8.69 -5.34
C ARG A 111 16.09 -9.54 -4.10
N PRO A 112 15.24 -10.50 -3.70
CA PRO A 112 13.90 -10.78 -4.24
C PRO A 112 12.90 -9.62 -4.00
N PRO A 113 11.83 -9.51 -4.81
CA PRO A 113 10.80 -8.50 -4.58
C PRO A 113 10.12 -8.71 -3.22
N SER A 114 9.65 -7.64 -2.59
CA SER A 114 8.92 -7.70 -1.32
C SER A 114 7.84 -6.65 -1.29
N HIS A 115 6.58 -7.08 -1.11
CA HIS A 115 5.47 -6.18 -0.84
C HIS A 115 4.87 -6.56 0.51
N ARG A 116 4.92 -5.64 1.47
CA ARG A 116 4.48 -5.87 2.84
C ARG A 116 3.76 -4.65 3.36
N LEU A 117 2.78 -4.88 4.22
CA LEU A 117 2.04 -3.86 4.93
C LEU A 117 1.94 -4.27 6.39
N GLU A 118 2.23 -3.36 7.31
CA GLU A 118 1.95 -3.49 8.73
C GLU A 118 1.14 -2.29 9.19
N ILE A 119 0.10 -2.53 9.99
CA ILE A 119 -0.73 -1.51 10.62
C ILE A 119 -0.83 -1.86 12.10
N VAL A 120 -0.39 -0.94 12.96
CA VAL A 120 -0.37 -1.12 14.41
C VAL A 120 -1.44 -0.24 15.03
N GLY A 121 -2.32 -0.85 15.82
CA GLY A 121 -3.32 -0.16 16.61
C GLY A 121 -3.24 -0.53 18.09
N THR A 122 -4.10 0.10 18.88
CA THR A 122 -4.14 -0.12 20.33
C THR A 122 -4.59 -1.51 20.75
N LYS A 123 -5.26 -2.28 19.87
CA LYS A 123 -5.76 -3.63 20.18
C LYS A 123 -5.03 -4.74 19.45
N GLY A 124 -4.01 -4.42 18.65
CA GLY A 124 -3.33 -5.44 17.86
C GLY A 124 -2.58 -4.89 16.67
N THR A 125 -2.07 -5.81 15.87
CA THR A 125 -1.33 -5.52 14.64
C THR A 125 -1.91 -6.33 13.49
N LEU A 126 -2.08 -5.67 12.35
CA LEU A 126 -2.46 -6.31 11.09
C LEU A 126 -1.27 -6.30 10.16
N ARG A 127 -0.93 -7.45 9.58
CA ARG A 127 0.17 -7.60 8.62
C ARG A 127 -0.30 -8.27 7.36
N TRP A 128 0.16 -7.81 6.22
CA TRP A 128 0.01 -8.51 4.94
C TRP A 128 1.37 -8.69 4.30
N ASP A 129 1.63 -9.88 3.78
CA ASP A 129 2.85 -10.19 3.03
C ASP A 129 2.49 -10.82 1.68
N ASN A 130 3.10 -10.33 0.60
CA ASN A 130 2.93 -10.92 -0.72
C ASN A 130 3.60 -12.30 -0.85
N ALA A 131 4.55 -12.64 0.04
CA ALA A 131 5.24 -13.92 0.01
C ALA A 131 4.30 -15.11 0.27
N ASP A 132 3.31 -14.95 1.16
CA ASP A 132 2.28 -15.94 1.46
C ASP A 132 0.87 -15.52 1.02
N GLY A 133 0.75 -14.29 0.49
CA GLY A 133 -0.51 -13.72 0.02
C GLY A 133 -1.56 -13.50 1.11
N SER A 134 -1.17 -13.60 2.38
CA SER A 134 -2.08 -13.71 3.51
C SER A 134 -2.09 -12.45 4.36
N LEU A 135 -3.25 -12.18 4.95
CA LEU A 135 -3.45 -11.13 5.95
C LEU A 135 -3.46 -11.77 7.33
N HIS A 136 -2.59 -11.33 8.22
CA HIS A 136 -2.48 -11.81 9.59
C HIS A 136 -2.94 -10.73 10.57
N LEU A 137 -3.82 -11.11 11.48
CA LEU A 137 -4.26 -10.28 12.60
C LEU A 137 -3.71 -10.87 13.90
N ASP A 138 -2.86 -10.12 14.58
CA ASP A 138 -2.41 -10.40 15.94
C ASP A 138 -3.19 -9.49 16.90
N SER A 139 -4.25 -10.03 17.51
CA SER A 139 -5.07 -9.31 18.49
C SER A 139 -4.46 -9.41 19.90
N MET A 140 -4.37 -8.29 20.60
CA MET A 140 -3.87 -8.21 21.98
C MET A 140 -5.04 -8.12 22.97
N PRO A 141 -5.23 -9.15 23.83
CA PRO A 141 -6.29 -9.13 24.84
C PRO A 141 -6.05 -8.10 25.95
N ASP A 142 -4.78 -7.83 26.24
CA ASP A 142 -4.40 -6.88 27.29
C ASP A 142 -4.81 -5.45 26.93
N LYS A 143 -5.23 -4.70 27.95
CA LYS A 143 -5.60 -3.30 27.77
C LYS A 143 -4.38 -2.48 27.36
N PHE A 144 -4.52 -1.66 26.33
CA PHE A 144 -3.46 -0.77 25.89
C PHE A 144 -2.96 0.14 27.03
N GLY A 145 -1.64 0.24 27.18
CA GLY A 145 -0.99 1.12 28.17
C GLY A 145 -1.00 0.59 29.60
N THR A 146 -1.35 -0.68 29.85
CA THR A 146 -1.20 -1.31 31.16
C THR A 146 0.07 -2.15 31.25
N TRP A 147 0.65 -2.20 32.45
CA TRP A 147 1.76 -3.12 32.77
C TRP A 147 1.24 -4.34 33.54
N THR A 148 1.76 -5.51 33.21
CA THR A 148 1.54 -6.77 33.94
C THR A 148 2.83 -7.57 33.95
N ALA A 149 3.05 -8.35 35.00
CA ALA A 149 4.19 -9.27 35.09
C ALA A 149 4.00 -10.54 34.24
N ASP A 150 2.76 -10.82 33.82
CA ASP A 150 2.38 -11.98 33.00
C ASP A 150 1.47 -11.51 31.85
N PRO A 151 2.05 -10.99 30.75
CA PRO A 151 1.28 -10.49 29.61
C PRO A 151 0.63 -11.62 28.81
N ALA A 152 -0.58 -11.37 28.29
CA ALA A 152 -1.27 -12.33 27.45
C ALA A 152 -0.54 -12.52 26.12
N ASN A 153 -0.57 -13.76 25.60
CA ASN A 153 -0.13 -14.01 24.23
C ASN A 153 -1.12 -13.41 23.22
N PRO A 154 -0.65 -12.96 22.04
CA PRO A 154 -1.52 -12.51 20.98
C PRO A 154 -2.41 -13.65 20.48
N ILE A 155 -3.67 -13.33 20.19
CA ILE A 155 -4.59 -14.21 19.46
C ILE A 155 -4.33 -13.98 17.97
N LYS A 156 -3.95 -15.05 17.26
CA LYS A 156 -3.54 -14.97 15.85
C LYS A 156 -4.61 -15.51 14.93
N GLU A 157 -4.98 -14.71 13.94
CA GLU A 157 -5.88 -15.09 12.85
C GLU A 157 -5.20 -14.83 11.51
N SER A 158 -5.50 -15.65 10.50
CA SER A 158 -4.94 -15.51 9.16
C SER A 158 -6.03 -15.65 8.11
N PHE A 159 -6.03 -14.75 7.15
CA PHE A 159 -6.99 -14.68 6.06
C PHE A 159 -6.22 -14.80 4.75
N SER A 160 -6.31 -15.99 4.15
CA SER A 160 -5.71 -16.28 2.85
C SER A 160 -6.74 -16.10 1.74
N LEU A 161 -6.24 -15.96 0.52
CA LEU A 161 -7.09 -15.99 -0.66
C LEU A 161 -7.66 -17.42 -0.87
N PRO A 162 -8.82 -17.56 -1.52
CA PRO A 162 -9.33 -18.86 -1.93
C PRO A 162 -8.32 -19.65 -2.78
N ASP A 163 -8.35 -20.97 -2.69
CA ASP A 163 -7.44 -21.86 -3.43
C ASP A 163 -7.56 -21.71 -4.96
N ASP A 164 -8.73 -21.31 -5.45
CA ASP A 164 -9.04 -21.07 -6.86
C ASP A 164 -8.85 -19.59 -7.28
N PHE A 165 -8.22 -18.77 -6.43
CA PHE A 165 -8.01 -17.37 -6.75
C PHE A 165 -7.01 -17.21 -7.91
N GLU A 166 -7.49 -16.66 -9.02
CA GLU A 166 -6.66 -16.16 -10.10
C GLU A 166 -6.57 -14.64 -10.04
N ARG A 167 -5.38 -14.08 -10.29
CA ARG A 167 -5.17 -12.62 -10.36
C ARG A 167 -6.15 -11.95 -11.34
N ASN A 168 -6.55 -12.67 -12.41
CA ASN A 168 -7.50 -12.15 -13.40
C ASN A 168 -8.89 -11.85 -12.81
N HIS A 169 -9.30 -12.53 -11.72
CA HIS A 169 -10.56 -12.26 -11.05
C HIS A 169 -10.68 -10.80 -10.63
N LEU A 170 -9.58 -10.17 -10.18
CA LEU A 170 -9.59 -8.76 -9.78
C LEU A 170 -9.99 -7.82 -10.94
N PHE A 171 -9.46 -8.07 -12.14
CA PHE A 171 -9.75 -7.24 -13.32
C PHE A 171 -11.18 -7.49 -13.84
N VAL A 172 -11.64 -8.74 -13.79
CA VAL A 172 -13.01 -9.10 -14.17
C VAL A 172 -14.02 -8.43 -13.23
N GLU A 173 -13.79 -8.49 -11.92
CA GLU A 173 -14.68 -7.84 -10.94
C GLU A 173 -14.66 -6.31 -11.09
N GLN A 174 -13.50 -5.70 -11.37
CA GLN A 174 -13.43 -4.27 -11.67
C GLN A 174 -14.26 -3.90 -12.91
N MET A 175 -14.20 -4.70 -13.98
CA MET A 175 -14.97 -4.46 -15.20
C MET A 175 -16.47 -4.60 -14.95
N LYS A 176 -16.91 -5.63 -14.21
CA LYS A 176 -18.32 -5.80 -13.83
C LYS A 176 -18.82 -4.59 -13.03
N HIS A 177 -18.05 -4.17 -12.02
CA HIS A 177 -18.38 -2.99 -11.20
C HIS A 177 -18.52 -1.74 -12.07
N PHE A 178 -17.61 -1.52 -13.01
CA PHE A 178 -17.70 -0.39 -13.93
C PHE A 178 -18.98 -0.42 -14.79
N LEU A 179 -19.37 -1.60 -15.30
CA LEU A 179 -20.61 -1.75 -16.06
C LEU A 179 -21.85 -1.47 -15.20
N ASP A 180 -21.86 -1.94 -13.95
CA ASP A 180 -22.95 -1.69 -13.01
C ASP A 180 -23.09 -0.19 -12.70
N VAL A 181 -21.97 0.52 -12.51
CA VAL A 181 -21.95 1.98 -12.35
C VAL A 181 -22.48 2.69 -13.59
N ALA A 182 -22.04 2.28 -14.78
CA ALA A 182 -22.49 2.88 -16.04
C ALA A 182 -24.00 2.67 -16.28
N GLN A 183 -24.57 1.62 -15.72
CA GLN A 183 -26.01 1.33 -15.76
C GLN A 183 -26.81 1.97 -14.61
N GLY A 184 -26.14 2.63 -13.65
CA GLY A 184 -26.79 3.23 -12.48
C GLY A 184 -27.27 2.21 -11.43
N ILE A 185 -26.72 1.00 -11.44
CA ILE A 185 -27.05 -0.07 -10.49
C ILE A 185 -26.35 0.16 -9.15
N THR A 186 -25.12 0.68 -9.18
CA THR A 186 -24.30 0.91 -8.00
C THR A 186 -23.48 2.19 -8.14
N GLU A 187 -22.99 2.71 -7.02
CA GLU A 187 -22.07 3.84 -6.99
C GLU A 187 -20.61 3.37 -7.19
N PRO A 188 -19.71 4.21 -7.73
CA PRO A 188 -18.32 3.87 -7.90
C PRO A 188 -17.61 3.66 -6.55
N ILE A 189 -16.94 2.52 -6.37
CA ILE A 189 -16.10 2.26 -5.18
C ILE A 189 -14.84 3.15 -5.20
N CYS A 190 -14.34 3.47 -6.39
CA CYS A 190 -13.24 4.38 -6.62
C CYS A 190 -13.73 5.51 -7.53
N SER A 191 -13.81 6.72 -6.98
CA SER A 191 -14.30 7.91 -7.68
C SER A 191 -13.21 8.57 -8.53
N LEU A 192 -13.59 9.51 -9.39
CA LEU A 192 -12.60 10.35 -10.09
C LEU A 192 -11.76 11.16 -9.09
N GLU A 193 -12.41 11.66 -8.04
CA GLU A 193 -11.79 12.42 -6.97
C GLU A 193 -10.72 11.60 -6.23
N ASP A 194 -10.95 10.29 -6.04
CA ASP A 194 -9.94 9.40 -5.46
C ASP A 194 -8.69 9.33 -6.35
N GLY A 195 -8.88 9.20 -7.67
CA GLY A 195 -7.79 9.20 -8.64
C GLY A 195 -7.02 10.52 -8.68
N VAL A 196 -7.74 11.66 -8.71
CA VAL A 196 -7.11 13.00 -8.63
C VAL A 196 -6.31 13.12 -7.33
N ARG A 197 -6.89 12.69 -6.21
CA ARG A 197 -6.23 12.79 -4.91
C ARG A 197 -4.97 11.94 -4.82
N ALA A 198 -4.97 10.74 -5.39
CA ALA A 198 -3.77 9.90 -5.46
C ALA A 198 -2.63 10.61 -6.22
N VAL A 199 -2.94 11.23 -7.36
CA VAL A 199 -1.95 12.00 -8.14
C VAL A 199 -1.44 13.21 -7.38
N GLU A 200 -2.32 13.97 -6.71
CA GLU A 200 -1.91 15.11 -5.87
C GLU A 200 -0.90 14.71 -4.80
N LEU A 201 -1.10 13.56 -4.16
CA LEU A 201 -0.24 13.06 -3.09
C LEU A 201 1.10 12.56 -3.60
N VAL A 202 1.11 11.88 -4.75
CA VAL A 202 2.35 11.52 -5.47
C VAL A 202 3.15 12.78 -5.79
N LEU A 203 2.50 13.80 -6.36
CA LEU A 203 3.16 15.06 -6.70
C LEU A 203 3.64 15.80 -5.45
N ALA A 204 2.91 15.74 -4.34
CA ALA A 204 3.33 16.32 -3.07
C ALA A 204 4.54 15.58 -2.47
N ALA A 205 4.59 14.25 -2.56
CA ALA A 205 5.73 13.45 -2.11
C ALA A 205 7.00 13.72 -2.93
N LYS A 206 6.86 14.09 -4.20
CA LYS A 206 8.00 14.40 -5.10
C LYS A 206 8.52 15.85 -4.99
N ARG A 207 7.93 16.70 -4.16
CA ARG A 207 8.39 18.08 -3.89
C ARG A 207 9.43 18.12 -2.79
#